data_AF-A0A0J1BI00-F1
#
_entry.id   AF-A0A0J1BI00-F1
#
_cell.length_a   1.000
_cell.length_b   1.000
_cell.length_c   1.000
_cell.angle_alpha   90.00
_cell.angle_beta   90.00
_cell.angle_gamma   90.00
#
_symmetry.space_group_name_H-M   'P 1'
#
loop_
_entity.id
_entity.type
_entity.pdbx_description
1 polymer ?
#
loop_
_entity_poly.entity_id
_entity_poly.type
_entity_poly.pdbx_seq_one_letter_code
_entity_poly.pdbx_strand_id
1 'polypeptide(L)'
;MLFLVCQAVLIVMWVDVPNLRESATQADVDQYVIRVDSTYLGMWFEQLAIVSMLAIWPIVILESVYHWIIRPKTPSMRWFHFYTLTFCICPSLRMCARSYEMHGQLWLPGMSWQRTNKRLRRRLAQHFSIPMIGIALLILPVLITEFFLKDQVARYQWLRIALHIGTGVIWFAFAAEFILMVSIAEKKLQYIRHNWVDLAIILLPFFSFLRSMQAVRGTRLAKLAKIPQIAKLARAYRLRGTALKGFRALVILGVATRLFKTNKKRQLERLQAELSVARRETRLIRLAIARLEREIQEELDDEAGLADETDAAVPLN
;
A
#
# COMPACT_ATOMS: atom_id res chain seq x y z
N MET A 1 11.61 -10.99 6.01
CA MET A 1 10.26 -11.42 6.43
C MET A 1 10.11 -11.55 7.92
N LEU A 2 10.93 -12.38 8.60
CA LEU A 2 10.74 -12.71 10.02
C LEU A 2 10.56 -11.47 10.92
N PHE A 3 11.42 -10.47 10.78
CA PHE A 3 11.30 -9.21 11.54
C PHE A 3 9.95 -8.49 11.34
N LEU A 4 9.42 -8.47 10.11
CA LEU A 4 8.13 -7.84 9.80
C LEU A 4 6.96 -8.62 10.42
N VAL A 5 7.04 -9.96 10.45
CA VAL A 5 6.06 -10.82 11.10
C VAL A 5 6.05 -10.58 12.60
N CYS A 6 7.22 -10.58 13.24
CA CYS A 6 7.34 -10.29 14.67
C CYS A 6 6.83 -8.89 15.01
N GLN A 7 7.12 -7.90 14.15
CA GLN A 7 6.58 -6.55 14.29
C GLN A 7 5.05 -6.52 14.20
N ALA A 8 4.43 -7.28 13.28
CA ALA A 8 2.97 -7.38 13.17
C ALA A 8 2.35 -7.97 14.44
N VAL A 9 2.94 -9.06 14.96
CA VAL A 9 2.51 -9.71 16.21
C VAL A 9 2.55 -8.72 17.38
N LEU A 10 3.66 -7.98 17.53
CA LEU A 10 3.81 -7.01 18.62
C LEU A 10 2.85 -5.83 18.49
N ILE A 11 2.58 -5.35 17.27
CA ILE A 11 1.60 -4.28 17.04
C ILE A 11 0.22 -4.72 17.52
N VAL A 12 -0.24 -5.93 17.15
CA VAL A 12 -1.54 -6.44 17.61
C VAL A 12 -1.55 -6.59 19.13
N MET A 13 -0.55 -7.26 19.69
CA MET A 13 -0.50 -7.52 21.13
C MET A 13 -0.45 -6.23 21.96
N TRP A 14 0.31 -5.22 21.54
CA TRP A 14 0.49 -4.00 22.32
C TRP A 14 -0.59 -2.94 22.06
N VAL A 15 -1.29 -3.00 20.92
CA VAL A 15 -2.38 -2.07 20.60
C VAL A 15 -3.73 -2.59 21.08
N ASP A 16 -4.01 -3.89 20.96
CA ASP A 16 -5.34 -4.45 21.28
C ASP A 16 -5.50 -4.93 22.74
N VAL A 17 -4.47 -5.52 23.36
CA VAL A 17 -4.57 -6.07 24.73
C VAL A 17 -4.91 -5.03 25.82
N PRO A 18 -4.40 -3.78 25.80
CA PRO A 18 -4.79 -2.79 26.80
C PRO A 18 -6.26 -2.36 26.70
N ASN A 19 -6.83 -2.35 25.49
CA ASN A 19 -8.22 -1.94 25.22
C ASN A 19 -9.24 -2.93 25.85
N LEU A 20 -8.85 -4.21 25.91
CA LEU A 20 -9.63 -5.27 26.57
C LEU A 20 -9.54 -5.20 28.10
N ARG A 21 -8.42 -4.72 28.67
CA ARG A 21 -8.26 -4.57 30.12
C ARG A 21 -9.21 -3.51 30.69
N GLU A 22 -9.42 -2.39 29.99
CA GLU A 22 -10.38 -1.35 30.38
C GLU A 22 -11.86 -1.79 30.21
N SER A 23 -12.13 -2.69 29.26
CA SER A 23 -13.50 -3.19 29.01
C SER A 23 -13.89 -4.37 29.93
N ALA A 24 -12.91 -5.05 30.52
CA ALA A 24 -13.11 -6.28 31.30
C ALA A 24 -13.05 -6.08 32.81
N THR A 25 -12.86 -4.85 33.30
CA THR A 25 -13.10 -4.48 34.71
C THR A 25 -14.58 -4.59 35.12
N GLN A 26 -15.47 -5.00 34.21
CA GLN A 26 -16.91 -5.15 34.42
C GLN A 26 -17.43 -6.60 34.27
N ALA A 27 -16.57 -7.62 34.05
CA ALA A 27 -17.04 -8.98 33.73
C ALA A 27 -16.51 -10.08 34.67
N ASP A 28 -17.39 -11.06 34.86
CA ASP A 28 -17.57 -12.07 35.90
C ASP A 28 -16.41 -13.07 36.20
N VAL A 29 -16.53 -13.78 37.33
CA VAL A 29 -15.50 -14.60 38.00
C VAL A 29 -15.10 -15.85 37.19
N ASP A 30 -15.99 -16.46 36.41
CA ASP A 30 -15.68 -17.62 35.55
C ASP A 30 -14.77 -17.26 34.36
N GLN A 31 -14.72 -15.99 33.99
CA GLN A 31 -13.81 -15.48 32.96
C GLN A 31 -12.35 -15.44 33.45
N TYR A 32 -12.07 -15.68 34.74
CA TYR A 32 -10.75 -15.54 35.34
C TYR A 32 -9.82 -16.74 35.06
N VAL A 33 -10.32 -17.98 35.14
CA VAL A 33 -9.48 -19.20 35.06
C VAL A 33 -8.92 -19.43 33.64
N ILE A 34 -9.72 -19.25 32.59
CA ILE A 34 -9.28 -19.42 31.18
C ILE A 34 -8.42 -18.22 30.70
N ARG A 35 -8.56 -17.06 31.36
CA ARG A 35 -7.78 -15.85 31.08
C ARG A 35 -6.33 -15.98 31.53
N VAL A 36 -6.06 -16.77 32.55
CA VAL A 36 -4.70 -17.03 33.04
C VAL A 36 -3.88 -17.80 31.99
N ASP A 37 -4.46 -18.84 31.37
CA ASP A 37 -3.76 -19.69 30.41
C ASP A 37 -3.45 -18.98 29.07
N SER A 38 -4.42 -18.20 28.56
CA SER A 38 -4.22 -17.34 27.38
C SER A 38 -3.23 -16.19 27.62
N THR A 39 -3.11 -15.71 28.87
CA THR A 39 -2.12 -14.69 29.25
C THR A 39 -0.70 -15.24 29.18
N TYR A 40 -0.48 -16.49 29.60
CA TYR A 40 0.84 -17.11 29.51
C TYR A 40 1.25 -17.33 28.05
N LEU A 41 0.42 -17.98 27.23
CA LEU A 41 0.73 -18.18 25.81
C LEU A 41 1.01 -16.87 25.08
N GLY A 42 0.17 -15.84 25.31
CA GLY A 42 0.39 -14.50 24.74
C GLY A 42 1.72 -13.88 25.16
N MET A 43 2.10 -14.04 26.43
CA MET A 43 3.37 -13.52 26.96
C MET A 43 4.58 -14.25 26.36
N TRP A 44 4.49 -15.57 26.16
CA TRP A 44 5.52 -16.35 25.46
C TRP A 44 5.70 -15.90 24.01
N PHE A 45 4.60 -15.73 23.25
CA PHE A 45 4.68 -15.24 21.87
C PHE A 45 5.24 -13.82 21.78
N GLU A 46 4.85 -12.95 22.70
CA GLU A 46 5.38 -11.60 22.80
C GLU A 46 6.89 -11.59 23.08
N GLN A 47 7.34 -12.34 24.09
CA GLN A 47 8.75 -12.46 24.43
C GLN A 47 9.55 -13.04 23.27
N LEU A 48 9.05 -14.09 22.60
CA LEU A 48 9.69 -14.70 21.45
C LEU A 48 9.79 -13.72 20.27
N ALA A 49 8.76 -12.92 20.03
CA ALA A 49 8.78 -11.87 19.00
C ALA A 49 9.79 -10.75 19.35
N ILE A 50 9.88 -10.34 20.61
CA ILE A 50 10.85 -9.34 21.08
C ILE A 50 12.28 -9.88 20.96
N VAL A 51 12.53 -11.09 21.46
CA VAL A 51 13.85 -11.72 21.43
C VAL A 51 14.31 -11.92 20.00
N SER A 52 13.44 -12.40 19.12
CA SER A 52 13.79 -12.57 17.70
C SER A 52 14.07 -11.23 17.01
N MET A 53 13.28 -10.17 17.27
CA MET A 53 13.58 -8.83 16.77
C MET A 53 14.93 -8.30 17.30
N LEU A 54 15.20 -8.48 18.60
CA LEU A 54 16.45 -8.06 19.22
C LEU A 54 17.66 -8.88 18.74
N ALA A 55 17.47 -10.13 18.33
CA ALA A 55 18.53 -10.96 17.74
C ALA A 55 18.81 -10.58 16.28
N ILE A 56 17.76 -10.32 15.49
CA ILE A 56 17.90 -9.94 14.07
C ILE A 56 18.49 -8.54 13.93
N TRP A 57 18.16 -7.62 14.83
CA TRP A 57 18.58 -6.23 14.73
C TRP A 57 20.11 -6.01 14.70
N PRO A 58 20.92 -6.58 15.63
CA PRO A 58 22.37 -6.45 15.58
C PRO A 58 22.98 -7.14 14.36
N ILE A 59 22.41 -8.24 13.88
CA ILE A 59 22.85 -8.90 12.64
C ILE A 59 22.70 -7.93 11.46
N VAL A 60 21.57 -7.23 11.38
CA VAL A 60 21.32 -6.24 10.33
C VAL A 60 22.23 -5.02 10.44
N ILE A 61 22.50 -4.56 11.66
CA ILE A 61 23.44 -3.45 11.92
C ILE A 61 24.85 -3.86 11.51
N LEU A 62 25.31 -5.06 11.88
CA LEU A 62 26.65 -5.55 11.59
C LEU A 62 26.89 -5.66 10.08
N GLU A 63 25.92 -6.18 9.34
CA GLU A 63 25.99 -6.20 7.87
C GLU A 63 25.96 -4.81 7.24
N SER A 64 25.17 -3.89 7.81
CA SER A 64 25.12 -2.51 7.36
C SER A 64 26.46 -1.79 7.57
N VAL A 65 27.11 -2.02 8.72
CA VAL A 65 28.45 -1.53 9.03
C VAL A 65 29.50 -2.14 8.10
N TYR A 66 29.42 -3.45 7.84
CA TYR A 66 30.31 -4.14 6.90
C TYR A 66 30.25 -3.53 5.49
N HIS A 67 29.04 -3.32 4.95
CA HIS A 67 28.86 -2.64 3.67
C HIS A 67 29.28 -1.17 3.67
N TRP A 68 29.20 -0.49 4.82
CA TRP A 68 29.67 0.89 4.94
C TRP A 68 31.20 0.98 4.88
N ILE A 69 31.91 0.04 5.49
CA ILE A 69 33.39 0.03 5.55
C ILE A 69 34.00 -0.30 4.18
N ILE A 70 33.42 -1.26 3.45
CA ILE A 70 34.02 -1.80 2.21
C ILE A 70 33.71 -0.93 0.99
N ARG A 71 32.60 -0.17 0.99
CA ARG A 71 32.19 0.61 -0.19
C ARG A 71 32.99 1.91 -0.33
N PRO A 72 33.46 2.26 -1.54
CA PRO A 72 34.17 3.51 -1.78
C PRO A 72 33.25 4.72 -1.54
N LYS A 73 33.77 5.75 -0.86
CA LYS A 73 33.04 6.97 -0.44
C LYS A 73 32.85 7.98 -1.58
N THR A 74 32.43 7.50 -2.76
CA THR A 74 32.24 8.32 -3.96
C THR A 74 30.92 9.10 -3.89
N PRO A 75 30.79 10.32 -4.48
CA PRO A 75 29.55 11.10 -4.45
C PRO A 75 28.33 10.37 -5.00
N SER A 76 28.53 9.52 -6.02
CA SER A 76 27.50 8.65 -6.61
C SER A 76 26.96 7.59 -5.62
N MET A 77 27.73 7.24 -4.58
CA MET A 77 27.40 6.22 -3.58
C MET A 77 26.63 6.75 -2.35
N ARG A 78 26.49 8.07 -2.18
CA ARG A 78 25.85 8.69 -0.99
C ARG A 78 24.42 8.20 -0.73
N TRP A 79 23.65 7.97 -1.79
CA TRP A 79 22.29 7.43 -1.68
C TRP A 79 22.27 5.99 -1.13
N PHE A 80 23.29 5.18 -1.44
CA PHE A 80 23.39 3.82 -0.90
C PHE A 80 23.72 3.83 0.59
N HIS A 81 24.64 4.70 1.02
CA HIS A 81 24.93 4.92 2.43
C HIS A 81 23.69 5.37 3.22
N PHE A 82 22.86 6.25 2.63
CA PHE A 82 21.58 6.63 3.22
C PHE A 82 20.60 5.45 3.38
N TYR A 83 20.51 4.56 2.38
CA TYR A 83 19.70 3.35 2.50
C TYR A 83 20.23 2.38 3.56
N THR A 84 21.54 2.21 3.65
CA THR A 84 22.19 1.42 4.71
C THR A 84 21.84 1.94 6.11
N LEU A 85 21.90 3.26 6.32
CA LEU A 85 21.47 3.87 7.58
C LEU A 85 19.96 3.65 7.84
N THR A 86 19.15 3.72 6.79
CA THR A 86 17.71 3.46 6.89
C THR A 86 17.42 2.02 7.32
N PHE A 87 18.24 1.03 6.91
CA PHE A 87 18.09 -0.36 7.34
C PHE A 87 18.45 -0.58 8.81
N CYS A 88 19.39 0.20 9.37
CA CYS A 88 19.67 0.18 10.80
C CYS A 88 18.47 0.64 11.63
N ILE A 89 17.72 1.63 11.14
CA ILE A 89 16.53 2.15 11.83
C ILE A 89 15.31 1.24 11.62
N CYS A 90 15.15 0.70 10.41
CA CYS A 90 14.01 -0.15 10.06
C CYS A 90 14.47 -1.40 9.29
N PRO A 91 14.79 -2.50 10.01
CA PRO A 91 15.24 -3.76 9.43
C PRO A 91 14.24 -4.38 8.43
N SER A 92 12.94 -4.12 8.60
CA SER A 92 11.89 -4.57 7.68
C SER A 92 12.13 -4.15 6.22
N LEU A 93 12.74 -2.98 6.01
CA LEU A 93 13.03 -2.46 4.66
C LEU A 93 14.14 -3.22 3.95
N ARG A 94 14.97 -3.96 4.69
CA ARG A 94 16.09 -4.74 4.12
C ARG A 94 15.60 -5.87 3.23
N MET A 95 14.41 -6.41 3.49
CA MET A 95 13.90 -7.56 2.76
C MET A 95 13.81 -7.34 1.24
N CYS A 96 13.54 -6.09 0.83
CA CYS A 96 13.47 -5.73 -0.59
C CYS A 96 14.64 -4.82 -0.96
N ALA A 97 15.81 -4.92 -0.32
CA ALA A 97 16.93 -4.05 -0.66
C ALA A 97 17.44 -4.37 -2.08
N ARG A 98 17.75 -3.32 -2.86
CA ARG A 98 18.44 -3.50 -4.14
C ARG A 98 19.91 -3.80 -3.85
N SER A 99 20.39 -4.95 -4.33
CA SER A 99 21.81 -5.27 -4.22
C SER A 99 22.59 -4.53 -5.30
N TYR A 100 23.64 -3.82 -4.90
CA TYR A 100 24.55 -3.13 -5.82
C TYR A 100 25.46 -4.12 -6.55
N GLU A 101 25.93 -5.15 -5.83
CA GLU A 101 26.84 -6.19 -6.34
C GLU A 101 26.22 -7.01 -7.48
N MET A 102 24.89 -7.08 -7.53
CA MET A 102 24.12 -7.74 -8.59
C MET A 102 23.47 -6.75 -9.57
N HIS A 103 24.14 -5.63 -9.89
CA HIS A 103 23.70 -4.66 -10.91
C HIS A 103 22.29 -4.09 -10.65
N GLY A 104 21.89 -3.91 -9.39
CA GLY A 104 20.58 -3.38 -9.02
C GLY A 104 19.42 -4.38 -9.10
N GLN A 105 19.71 -5.69 -9.13
CA GLN A 105 18.69 -6.72 -9.00
C GLN A 105 18.00 -6.67 -7.62
N LEU A 106 16.70 -6.94 -7.64
CA LEU A 106 15.84 -7.00 -6.47
C LEU A 106 15.51 -8.47 -6.18
N TRP A 107 15.69 -8.89 -4.94
CA TRP A 107 15.19 -10.18 -4.50
C TRP A 107 13.69 -10.07 -4.19
N LEU A 108 12.86 -10.77 -4.96
CA LEU A 108 11.42 -10.87 -4.75
C LEU A 108 11.10 -12.17 -4.02
N PRO A 109 10.36 -12.15 -2.90
CA PRO A 109 9.91 -13.39 -2.26
C PRO A 109 9.07 -14.20 -3.26
N GLY A 110 9.54 -15.40 -3.59
CA GLY A 110 8.88 -16.33 -4.52
C GLY A 110 9.23 -16.19 -6.00
N MET A 111 9.91 -15.11 -6.46
CA MET A 111 10.15 -14.86 -7.90
C MET A 111 11.63 -14.65 -8.28
N SER A 112 12.55 -15.11 -7.43
CA SER A 112 14.02 -15.05 -7.62
C SER A 112 14.55 -13.61 -7.85
N TRP A 113 15.83 -13.48 -8.19
CA TRP A 113 16.50 -12.23 -8.46
C TRP A 113 16.03 -11.64 -9.81
N GLN A 114 15.32 -10.52 -9.79
CA GLN A 114 14.83 -9.87 -11.01
C GLN A 114 15.39 -8.45 -11.18
N ARG A 115 15.69 -8.07 -12.42
CA ARG A 115 16.11 -6.71 -12.77
C ARG A 115 14.91 -5.77 -12.75
N THR A 116 15.07 -4.60 -12.13
CA THR A 116 14.02 -3.59 -12.02
C THR A 116 13.78 -2.89 -13.36
N ASN A 117 12.99 -3.52 -14.23
CA ASN A 117 12.57 -2.98 -15.52
C ASN A 117 11.17 -2.34 -15.43
N LYS A 118 10.88 -1.32 -16.25
CA LYS A 118 9.55 -0.68 -16.35
C LYS A 118 8.43 -1.70 -16.60
N ARG A 119 8.72 -2.78 -17.34
CA ARG A 119 7.80 -3.90 -17.60
C ARG A 119 7.49 -4.72 -16.34
N LEU A 120 8.49 -5.03 -15.52
CA LEU A 120 8.31 -5.74 -14.25
C LEU A 120 7.47 -4.92 -13.29
N ARG A 121 7.73 -3.61 -13.21
CA ARG A 121 6.91 -2.67 -12.42
C ARG A 121 5.45 -2.66 -12.87
N ARG A 122 5.16 -2.65 -14.18
CA ARG A 122 3.78 -2.66 -14.69
C ARG A 122 3.07 -3.98 -14.36
N ARG A 123 3.75 -5.12 -14.51
CA ARG A 123 3.21 -6.45 -14.15
C ARG A 123 2.94 -6.56 -12.66
N LEU A 124 3.89 -6.17 -11.81
CA LEU A 124 3.69 -6.19 -10.36
C LEU A 124 2.63 -5.19 -9.93
N ALA A 125 2.60 -3.98 -10.49
CA ALA A 125 1.55 -3.01 -10.19
C ALA A 125 0.15 -3.59 -10.46
N GLN A 126 -0.04 -4.34 -11.55
CA GLN A 126 -1.30 -5.04 -11.85
C GLN A 126 -1.56 -6.23 -10.92
N HIS A 127 -0.54 -7.06 -10.65
CA HIS A 127 -0.68 -8.26 -9.83
C HIS A 127 -0.89 -7.97 -8.35
N PHE A 128 -0.38 -6.84 -7.85
CA PHE A 128 -0.48 -6.47 -6.43
C PHE A 128 -1.66 -5.52 -6.18
N SER A 129 -2.10 -4.70 -7.14
CA SER A 129 -3.30 -3.86 -6.93
C SER A 129 -4.59 -4.65 -6.72
N ILE A 130 -4.66 -5.91 -7.18
CA ILE A 130 -5.80 -6.82 -6.93
C ILE A 130 -5.77 -7.39 -5.48
N PRO A 131 -4.68 -8.04 -5.01
CA PRO A 131 -4.51 -8.43 -3.61
C PRO A 131 -4.81 -7.30 -2.62
N MET A 132 -4.35 -6.09 -2.92
CA MET A 132 -4.56 -4.92 -2.07
C MET A 132 -6.04 -4.58 -1.89
N ILE A 133 -6.86 -4.69 -2.96
CA ILE A 133 -8.32 -4.51 -2.86
C ILE A 133 -8.94 -5.65 -2.06
N GLY A 134 -8.50 -6.90 -2.27
CA GLY A 134 -8.99 -8.06 -1.53
C GLY A 134 -8.75 -7.95 -0.02
N ILE A 135 -7.52 -7.61 0.38
CA ILE A 135 -7.14 -7.40 1.79
C ILE A 135 -7.90 -6.22 2.40
N ALA A 136 -8.04 -5.13 1.63
CA ALA A 136 -8.78 -3.96 2.08
C ALA A 136 -10.29 -4.23 2.19
N LEU A 137 -10.84 -5.11 1.36
CA LEU A 137 -12.22 -5.59 1.51
C LEU A 137 -12.35 -6.48 2.74
N LEU A 138 -11.33 -7.28 3.06
CA LEU A 138 -11.31 -8.20 4.21
C LEU A 138 -11.31 -7.48 5.56
N ILE A 139 -10.94 -6.20 5.60
CA ILE A 139 -11.10 -5.39 6.82
C ILE A 139 -12.56 -5.04 7.10
N LEU A 140 -13.41 -5.02 6.08
CA LEU A 140 -14.81 -4.64 6.18
C LEU A 140 -15.62 -5.66 7.00
N PRO A 141 -15.53 -6.99 6.76
CA PRO A 141 -16.15 -7.97 7.65
C PRO A 141 -15.55 -7.95 9.05
N VAL A 142 -14.22 -7.76 9.20
CA VAL A 142 -13.59 -7.60 10.53
C VAL A 142 -14.21 -6.42 11.29
N LEU A 143 -14.40 -5.29 10.61
CA LEU A 143 -15.04 -4.10 11.20
C LEU A 143 -16.50 -4.35 11.56
N ILE A 144 -17.26 -4.99 10.67
CA ILE A 144 -18.68 -5.29 10.89
C ILE A 144 -18.82 -6.18 12.11
N THR A 145 -18.04 -7.25 12.20
CA THR A 145 -18.07 -8.15 13.35
C THR A 145 -17.71 -7.43 14.65
N GLU A 146 -16.71 -6.55 14.63
CA GLU A 146 -16.31 -5.81 15.83
C GLU A 146 -17.34 -4.75 16.25
N PHE A 147 -18.03 -4.09 15.31
CA PHE A 147 -18.99 -3.02 15.63
C PHE A 147 -20.40 -3.54 15.93
N PHE A 148 -20.90 -4.49 15.14
CA PHE A 148 -22.28 -4.98 15.26
C PHE A 148 -22.40 -6.17 16.23
N LEU A 149 -21.35 -6.98 16.40
CA LEU A 149 -21.39 -8.19 17.23
C LEU A 149 -20.59 -8.04 18.52
N LYS A 150 -20.51 -6.84 19.11
CA LYS A 150 -19.73 -6.59 20.34
C LYS A 150 -20.05 -7.59 21.46
N ASP A 151 -21.33 -7.89 21.67
CA ASP A 151 -21.77 -8.82 22.72
C ASP A 151 -21.39 -10.27 22.42
N GLN A 152 -21.41 -10.68 21.15
CA GLN A 152 -20.97 -12.02 20.76
C GLN A 152 -19.45 -12.15 20.76
N VAL A 153 -18.72 -11.11 20.36
CA VAL A 153 -17.27 -11.05 20.49
C VAL A 153 -16.87 -11.09 21.97
N ALA A 154 -17.65 -10.44 22.86
CA ALA A 154 -17.45 -10.52 24.30
C ALA A 154 -17.74 -11.93 24.87
N ARG A 155 -18.66 -12.68 24.25
CA ARG A 155 -19.05 -14.04 24.66
C ARG A 155 -18.09 -15.12 24.12
N TYR A 156 -17.69 -15.05 22.85
CA TYR A 156 -16.93 -16.09 22.18
C TYR A 156 -15.44 -15.74 22.07
N GLN A 157 -14.59 -16.49 22.80
CA GLN A 157 -13.14 -16.26 22.80
C GLN A 157 -12.47 -16.55 21.45
N TRP A 158 -12.88 -17.60 20.73
CA TRP A 158 -12.32 -17.93 19.41
C TRP A 158 -12.51 -16.79 18.41
N LEU A 159 -13.64 -16.08 18.49
CA LEU A 159 -13.96 -14.96 17.62
C LEU A 159 -13.04 -13.76 17.90
N ARG A 160 -12.73 -13.50 19.18
CA ARG A 160 -11.71 -12.49 19.56
C ARG A 160 -10.34 -12.83 19.00
N ILE A 161 -9.89 -14.07 19.17
CA ILE A 161 -8.59 -14.52 18.67
C ILE A 161 -8.53 -14.38 17.14
N ALA A 162 -9.58 -14.80 16.44
CA ALA A 162 -9.69 -14.66 14.98
C ALA A 162 -9.63 -13.20 14.52
N LEU A 163 -10.29 -12.27 15.24
CA LEU A 163 -10.23 -10.84 14.95
C LEU A 163 -8.83 -10.26 15.17
N HIS A 164 -8.13 -10.66 16.24
CA HIS A 164 -6.76 -10.21 16.49
C HIS A 164 -5.78 -10.73 15.43
N ILE A 165 -5.86 -12.02 15.10
CA ILE A 165 -5.04 -12.63 14.04
C ILE A 165 -5.35 -11.95 12.71
N GLY A 166 -6.64 -11.78 12.37
CA GLY A 166 -7.08 -11.11 11.15
C GLY A 166 -6.53 -9.69 11.04
N THR A 167 -6.60 -8.91 12.12
CA THR A 167 -6.08 -7.54 12.15
C THR A 167 -4.56 -7.51 11.94
N GLY A 168 -3.83 -8.45 12.57
CA GLY A 168 -2.38 -8.59 12.36
C GLY A 168 -2.00 -9.01 10.95
N VAL A 169 -2.72 -9.96 10.37
CA VAL A 169 -2.53 -10.42 8.99
C VAL A 169 -2.83 -9.30 8.00
N ILE A 170 -3.89 -8.54 8.20
CA ILE A 170 -4.23 -7.38 7.37
C ILE A 170 -3.11 -6.35 7.43
N TRP A 171 -2.64 -5.98 8.63
CA TRP A 171 -1.54 -5.04 8.78
C TRP A 171 -0.26 -5.55 8.12
N PHE A 172 0.11 -6.81 8.36
CA PHE A 172 1.27 -7.44 7.76
C PHE A 172 1.20 -7.41 6.24
N ALA A 173 0.05 -7.73 5.66
CA ALA A 173 -0.14 -7.75 4.22
C ALA A 173 -0.01 -6.33 3.62
N PHE A 174 -0.63 -5.32 4.23
CA PHE A 174 -0.44 -3.91 3.83
C PHE A 174 1.03 -3.49 3.94
N ALA A 175 1.69 -3.79 5.04
CA ALA A 175 3.09 -3.42 5.28
C ALA A 175 4.03 -4.09 4.28
N ALA A 176 3.89 -5.41 4.08
CA ALA A 176 4.71 -6.17 3.15
C ALA A 176 4.53 -5.67 1.71
N GLU A 177 3.28 -5.46 1.28
CA GLU A 177 2.98 -4.98 -0.05
C GLU A 177 3.53 -3.58 -0.31
N PHE A 178 3.32 -2.66 0.64
CA PHE A 178 3.81 -1.29 0.51
C PHE A 178 5.34 -1.23 0.46
N ILE A 179 6.03 -1.99 1.32
CA ILE A 179 7.49 -2.09 1.33
C ILE A 179 8.00 -2.62 -0.03
N LEU A 180 7.36 -3.66 -0.56
CA LEU A 180 7.68 -4.24 -1.85
C LEU A 180 7.55 -3.21 -2.98
N MET A 181 6.40 -2.54 -3.04
CA MET A 181 6.10 -1.54 -4.07
C MET A 181 7.02 -0.32 -4.03
N VAL A 182 7.29 0.20 -2.83
CA VAL A 182 8.22 1.31 -2.64
C VAL A 182 9.63 0.92 -3.08
N SER A 183 10.06 -0.33 -2.89
CA SER A 183 11.39 -0.76 -3.32
C SER A 183 11.54 -0.88 -4.84
N ILE A 184 10.48 -1.32 -5.52
CA ILE A 184 10.46 -1.43 -6.98
C ILE A 184 10.35 -0.05 -7.64
N ALA A 185 9.68 0.91 -7.01
CA ALA A 185 9.47 2.24 -7.56
C ALA A 185 10.80 2.98 -7.83
N GLU A 186 10.98 3.45 -9.07
CA GLU A 186 12.13 4.29 -9.46
C GLU A 186 12.17 5.61 -8.66
N LYS A 187 10.99 6.21 -8.45
CA LYS A 187 10.81 7.47 -7.69
C LYS A 187 10.03 7.18 -6.40
N LYS A 188 10.73 6.70 -5.37
CA LYS A 188 10.15 6.30 -4.08
C LYS A 188 9.27 7.39 -3.45
N LEU A 189 9.75 8.63 -3.43
CA LEU A 189 9.01 9.77 -2.88
C LEU A 189 7.72 10.08 -3.64
N GLN A 190 7.75 9.98 -4.98
CA GLN A 190 6.56 10.18 -5.80
C GLN A 190 5.53 9.07 -5.54
N TYR A 191 5.99 7.83 -5.40
CA TYR A 191 5.12 6.70 -5.05
C TYR A 191 4.47 6.88 -3.67
N ILE A 192 5.25 7.29 -2.67
CA ILE A 192 4.77 7.55 -1.31
C ILE A 192 3.70 8.65 -1.32
N ARG A 193 3.94 9.77 -2.01
CA ARG A 193 2.94 10.85 -2.11
C ARG A 193 1.66 10.39 -2.80
N HIS A 194 1.78 9.54 -3.82
CA HIS A 194 0.62 9.02 -4.55
C HIS A 194 -0.21 7.99 -3.77
N ASN A 195 0.43 7.28 -2.84
CA ASN A 195 -0.16 6.23 -1.99
C ASN A 195 0.02 6.57 -0.50
N TRP A 196 -0.24 7.83 -0.15
CA TRP A 196 -0.07 8.33 1.22
C TRP A 196 -1.03 7.64 2.20
N VAL A 197 -2.20 7.19 1.73
CA VAL A 197 -3.17 6.48 2.57
C VAL A 197 -2.62 5.14 3.05
N ASP A 198 -2.01 4.37 2.15
CA ASP A 198 -1.38 3.09 2.52
C ASP A 198 -0.26 3.30 3.53
N LEU A 199 0.54 4.35 3.31
CA LEU A 199 1.58 4.75 4.25
C LEU A 199 0.96 5.06 5.63
N ALA A 200 -0.12 5.82 5.68
CA ALA A 200 -0.80 6.18 6.93
C ALA A 200 -1.39 4.96 7.65
N ILE A 201 -2.00 4.03 6.91
CA ILE A 201 -2.52 2.75 7.44
C ILE A 201 -1.41 1.96 8.13
N ILE A 202 -0.20 1.93 7.55
CA ILE A 202 0.93 1.20 8.13
C ILE A 202 1.54 1.96 9.31
N LEU A 203 1.74 3.28 9.17
CA LEU A 203 2.46 4.09 10.15
C LEU A 203 1.66 4.37 11.42
N LEU A 204 0.33 4.53 11.36
CA LEU A 204 -0.46 4.81 12.56
C LEU A 204 -0.32 3.74 13.66
N PRO A 205 -0.61 2.46 13.40
CA PRO A 205 -0.44 1.40 14.39
C PRO A 205 1.05 1.21 14.75
N PHE A 206 1.97 1.44 13.81
CA PHE A 206 3.41 1.39 14.10
C PHE A 206 3.86 2.49 15.06
N PHE A 207 3.40 3.74 14.90
CA PHE A 207 3.70 4.82 15.83
C PHE A 207 3.06 4.59 17.20
N SER A 208 1.86 4.00 17.23
CA SER A 208 1.23 3.56 18.47
C SER A 208 2.12 2.55 19.22
N PHE A 209 2.66 1.57 18.49
CA PHE A 209 3.61 0.58 19.02
C PHE A 209 4.94 1.21 19.48
N LEU A 210 5.57 2.08 18.69
CA LEU A 210 6.80 2.75 19.09
C LEU A 210 6.62 3.54 20.40
N ARG A 211 5.47 4.20 20.54
CA ARG A 211 5.13 4.96 21.74
C ARG A 211 4.92 4.07 22.95
N SER A 212 4.25 2.94 22.82
CA SER A 212 4.09 2.01 23.94
C SER A 212 5.45 1.43 24.36
N MET A 213 6.34 1.15 23.42
CA MET A 213 7.73 0.71 23.72
C MET A 213 8.53 1.79 24.49
N GLN A 214 8.34 3.07 24.16
CA GLN A 214 8.92 4.19 24.90
C GLN A 214 8.29 4.36 26.29
N ALA A 215 7.00 4.11 26.46
CA ALA A 215 6.35 4.18 27.77
C ALA A 215 6.91 3.11 28.74
N VAL A 216 7.18 1.90 28.24
CA VAL A 216 7.78 0.80 29.04
C VAL A 216 9.24 1.08 29.39
N ARG A 217 10.03 1.68 28.48
CA ARG A 217 11.42 2.10 28.76
C ARG A 217 11.50 3.36 29.61
N GLY A 218 10.54 4.26 29.43
CA GLY A 218 10.41 5.53 30.12
C GLY A 218 10.10 5.39 31.60
N THR A 219 9.38 4.36 32.05
CA THR A 219 9.14 4.19 33.51
C THR A 219 10.39 3.82 34.31
N ARG A 220 11.40 3.20 33.67
CA ARG A 220 12.69 2.87 34.30
C ARG A 220 13.71 4.00 34.17
N LEU A 221 13.76 4.70 33.03
CA LEU A 221 14.70 5.81 32.78
C LEU A 221 14.18 7.21 33.16
N ALA A 222 12.87 7.46 33.13
CA ALA A 222 12.28 8.74 33.57
C ALA A 222 12.21 8.88 35.09
N LYS A 223 12.41 7.80 35.86
CA LYS A 223 12.71 7.90 37.30
C LYS A 223 14.06 8.59 37.56
N LEU A 224 15.00 8.52 36.62
CA LEU A 224 16.32 9.15 36.72
C LEU A 224 16.37 10.52 36.03
N ALA A 225 15.63 10.72 34.94
CA ALA A 225 15.54 12.00 34.25
C ALA A 225 14.25 12.76 34.64
N LYS A 226 14.31 13.54 35.73
CA LYS A 226 13.29 14.54 36.09
C LYS A 226 13.21 15.63 35.01
N ILE A 227 12.53 15.36 33.90
CA ILE A 227 12.30 16.34 32.83
C ILE A 227 10.79 16.65 32.79
N PRO A 228 10.33 17.82 33.30
CA PRO A 228 8.90 18.15 33.43
C PRO A 228 8.15 18.39 32.10
N GLN A 229 8.81 18.19 30.95
CA GLN A 229 8.19 18.36 29.63
C GLN A 229 7.39 17.11 29.17
N ILE A 230 7.60 15.94 29.79
CA ILE A 230 6.91 14.69 29.43
C ILE A 230 5.45 14.69 29.89
N ALA A 231 5.10 15.46 30.93
CA ALA A 231 3.73 15.59 31.42
C ALA A 231 2.77 16.22 30.39
N LYS A 232 3.26 17.09 29.48
CA LYS A 232 2.43 17.63 28.38
C LYS A 232 2.13 16.57 27.31
N LEU A 233 2.97 15.55 27.17
CA LEU A 233 2.71 14.39 26.31
C LEU A 233 1.76 13.36 26.94
N ALA A 234 1.51 13.43 28.25
CA ALA A 234 0.47 12.65 28.92
C ALA A 234 -0.95 13.09 28.52
N ARG A 235 -1.15 14.32 28.01
CA ARG A 235 -2.43 14.72 27.39
C ARG A 235 -2.76 13.94 26.11
N ALA A 236 -1.76 13.35 25.45
CA ALA A 236 -1.96 12.43 24.33
C ALA A 236 -2.42 11.02 24.77
N TYR A 237 -2.58 10.76 26.08
CA TYR A 237 -3.19 9.53 26.61
C TYR A 237 -4.64 9.34 26.11
N ARG A 238 -5.34 10.44 25.76
CA ARG A 238 -6.69 10.42 25.19
C ARG A 238 -6.75 10.04 23.70
N LEU A 239 -5.60 9.93 23.02
CA LEU A 239 -5.52 9.60 21.59
C LEU A 239 -5.40 8.10 21.31
N ARG A 240 -5.25 7.23 22.32
CA ARG A 240 -5.10 5.78 22.08
C ARG A 240 -6.31 5.16 21.39
N GLY A 241 -7.52 5.47 21.87
CA GLY A 241 -8.77 5.04 21.21
C GLY A 241 -9.05 5.77 19.89
N THR A 242 -8.65 7.05 19.78
CA THR A 242 -8.81 7.85 18.56
C THR A 242 -7.91 7.39 17.43
N ALA A 243 -6.70 6.91 17.74
CA ALA A 243 -5.75 6.38 16.75
C ALA A 243 -6.31 5.12 16.08
N LEU A 244 -6.99 4.25 16.84
CA LEU A 244 -7.62 3.06 16.28
C LEU A 244 -8.84 3.42 15.44
N LYS A 245 -9.70 4.33 15.91
CA LYS A 245 -10.81 4.88 15.11
C LYS A 245 -10.32 5.57 13.83
N GLY A 246 -9.22 6.32 13.93
CA GLY A 246 -8.57 6.99 12.79
C GLY A 246 -7.94 6.01 11.81
N PHE A 247 -7.29 4.95 12.31
CA PHE A 247 -6.79 3.85 11.49
C PHE A 247 -7.93 3.21 10.69
N ARG A 248 -9.05 2.87 11.34
CA ARG A 248 -10.22 2.29 10.67
C ARG A 248 -10.77 3.22 9.59
N ALA A 249 -10.93 4.51 9.90
CA ALA A 249 -11.38 5.51 8.93
C ALA A 249 -10.42 5.64 7.74
N LEU A 250 -9.10 5.59 7.98
CA LEU A 250 -8.10 5.65 6.92
C LEU A 250 -8.07 4.39 6.07
N VAL A 251 -8.32 3.21 6.63
CA VAL A 251 -8.44 1.99 5.83
C VAL A 251 -9.67 2.06 4.93
N ILE A 252 -10.83 2.49 5.44
CA ILE A 252 -12.03 2.71 4.63
C ILE A 252 -11.76 3.71 3.51
N LEU A 253 -11.08 4.82 3.82
CA LEU A 253 -10.66 5.80 2.82
C LEU A 253 -9.70 5.19 1.78
N GLY A 254 -8.79 4.32 2.22
CA GLY A 254 -7.90 3.56 1.36
C GLY A 254 -8.67 2.70 0.36
N VAL A 255 -9.64 1.93 0.84
CA VAL A 255 -10.56 1.13 0.00
C VAL A 255 -11.27 2.04 -1.02
N ALA A 256 -11.88 3.12 -0.54
CA ALA A 256 -12.64 4.04 -1.39
C ALA A 256 -11.78 4.61 -2.51
N THR A 257 -10.62 5.19 -2.18
CA THR A 257 -9.72 5.80 -3.17
C THR A 257 -9.24 4.80 -4.24
N ARG A 258 -9.08 3.53 -3.87
CA ARG A 258 -8.69 2.45 -4.81
C ARG A 258 -9.82 2.06 -5.75
N LEU A 259 -11.02 1.87 -5.20
CA LEU A 259 -12.21 1.60 -6.01
C LEU A 259 -12.41 2.73 -7.03
N PHE A 260 -12.23 3.99 -6.61
CA PHE A 260 -12.27 5.14 -7.51
C PHE A 260 -11.16 5.13 -8.57
N LYS A 261 -9.91 4.79 -8.22
CA LYS A 261 -8.79 4.70 -9.20
C LYS A 261 -9.02 3.61 -10.25
N THR A 262 -9.49 2.42 -9.84
CA THR A 262 -9.83 1.33 -10.77
C THR A 262 -10.93 1.75 -11.74
N ASN A 263 -11.94 2.47 -11.25
CA ASN A 263 -13.03 2.95 -12.08
C ASN A 263 -12.56 3.97 -13.14
N LYS A 264 -11.69 4.92 -12.78
CA LYS A 264 -11.10 5.89 -13.73
C LYS A 264 -10.33 5.23 -14.87
N LYS A 265 -9.63 4.12 -14.61
CA LYS A 265 -8.90 3.41 -15.66
C LYS A 265 -9.86 2.73 -16.65
N ARG A 266 -10.89 2.06 -16.15
CA ARG A 266 -11.96 1.51 -17.00
C ARG A 266 -12.70 2.60 -17.76
N GLN A 267 -12.92 3.75 -17.14
CA GLN A 267 -13.53 4.92 -17.76
C GLN A 267 -12.64 5.45 -18.90
N LEU A 268 -11.33 5.52 -18.71
CA LEU A 268 -10.40 5.92 -19.77
C LEU A 268 -10.40 4.91 -20.92
N GLU A 269 -10.35 3.61 -20.63
CA GLU A 269 -10.42 2.56 -21.66
C GLU A 269 -11.74 2.65 -22.46
N ARG A 270 -12.87 2.91 -21.79
CA ARG A 270 -14.17 3.18 -22.45
C ARG A 270 -14.13 4.41 -23.34
N LEU A 271 -13.66 5.55 -22.83
CA LEU A 271 -13.56 6.79 -23.60
C LEU A 271 -12.61 6.66 -24.80
N GLN A 272 -11.51 5.91 -24.66
CA GLN A 272 -10.61 5.62 -25.77
C GLN A 272 -11.25 4.71 -26.83
N ALA A 273 -12.05 3.73 -26.40
CA ALA A 273 -12.82 2.89 -27.32
C ALA A 273 -13.85 3.72 -28.09
N GLU A 274 -14.60 4.58 -27.40
CA GLU A 274 -15.60 5.49 -27.98
C GLU A 274 -14.96 6.47 -28.98
N LEU A 275 -13.81 7.07 -28.62
CA LEU A 275 -13.03 7.90 -29.54
C LEU A 275 -12.60 7.14 -30.80
N SER A 276 -12.26 5.85 -30.69
CA SER A 276 -11.85 5.04 -31.83
C SER A 276 -12.99 4.75 -32.80
N VAL A 277 -14.22 4.61 -32.28
CA VAL A 277 -15.44 4.41 -33.08
C VAL A 277 -15.81 5.72 -33.78
N ALA A 278 -15.87 6.83 -33.05
CA ALA A 278 -16.19 8.15 -33.62
C ALA A 278 -15.19 8.57 -34.73
N ARG A 279 -13.91 8.24 -34.56
CA ARG A 279 -12.88 8.47 -35.61
C ARG A 279 -13.10 7.64 -36.87
N ARG A 280 -13.68 6.43 -36.75
CA ARG A 280 -14.00 5.60 -37.92
C ARG A 280 -15.21 6.16 -38.66
N GLU A 281 -16.27 6.55 -37.94
CA GLU A 281 -17.46 7.15 -38.54
C GLU A 281 -17.14 8.45 -39.28
N THR A 282 -16.40 9.36 -38.66
CA THR A 282 -15.94 10.60 -39.33
C THR A 282 -15.09 10.33 -40.58
N ARG A 283 -14.29 9.25 -40.58
CA ARG A 283 -13.53 8.85 -41.78
C ARG A 283 -14.44 8.36 -42.90
N LEU A 284 -15.49 7.58 -42.58
CA LEU A 284 -16.46 7.11 -43.56
C LEU A 284 -17.25 8.26 -44.18
N ILE A 285 -17.72 9.21 -43.36
CA ILE A 285 -18.42 10.41 -43.83
C ILE A 285 -17.53 11.22 -44.78
N ARG A 286 -16.25 11.43 -44.42
CA ARG A 286 -15.30 12.14 -45.31
C ARG A 286 -15.10 11.44 -46.64
N LEU A 287 -15.04 10.11 -46.66
CA LEU A 287 -14.93 9.35 -47.91
C LEU A 287 -16.19 9.47 -48.76
N ALA A 288 -17.37 9.47 -48.14
CA ALA A 288 -18.64 9.69 -48.84
C ALA A 288 -18.71 11.09 -49.46
N ILE A 289 -18.31 12.13 -48.71
CA ILE A 289 -18.23 13.51 -49.23
C ILE A 289 -17.28 13.58 -50.42
N ALA A 290 -16.05 13.05 -50.29
CA ALA A 290 -15.07 13.10 -51.37
C ALA A 290 -15.49 12.29 -52.63
N ARG A 291 -16.34 11.27 -52.46
CA ARG A 291 -16.90 10.54 -53.59
C ARG A 291 -17.95 11.38 -54.31
N LEU A 292 -18.86 11.98 -53.55
CA LEU A 292 -19.92 12.83 -54.09
C LEU A 292 -19.35 14.08 -54.78
N GLU A 293 -18.29 14.68 -54.23
CA GLU A 293 -17.57 15.80 -54.86
C GLU A 293 -16.98 15.40 -56.23
N ARG A 294 -16.48 14.17 -56.37
CA ARG A 294 -15.98 13.69 -57.67
C ARG A 294 -17.10 13.43 -58.66
N GLU A 295 -18.19 12.79 -58.22
CA GLU A 295 -19.35 12.55 -59.07
C GLU A 295 -19.94 13.87 -59.59
N ILE A 296 -20.06 14.89 -58.73
CA ILE A 296 -20.49 16.23 -59.14
C ILE A 296 -19.51 16.87 -60.13
N GLN A 297 -18.20 16.72 -59.92
CA GLN A 297 -17.20 17.27 -60.84
C GLN A 297 -17.24 16.57 -62.20
N GLU A 298 -17.37 15.25 -62.23
CA GLU A 298 -17.52 14.47 -63.46
C GLU A 298 -18.80 14.88 -64.22
N GLU A 299 -19.94 15.05 -63.54
CA GLU A 299 -21.17 15.56 -64.16
C GLU A 299 -20.99 16.98 -64.75
N LEU A 300 -20.31 17.88 -64.04
CA LEU A 300 -20.04 19.24 -64.54
C LEU A 300 -19.08 19.24 -65.75
N ASP A 301 -18.07 18.38 -65.74
CA ASP A 301 -17.12 18.25 -66.85
C ASP A 301 -17.79 17.65 -68.10
N ASP A 302 -18.70 16.68 -67.92
CA ASP A 302 -19.51 16.09 -68.99
C ASP A 302 -20.51 17.10 -69.59
N GLU A 303 -21.20 17.90 -68.76
CA GLU A 303 -22.08 18.98 -69.22
C GLU A 303 -21.32 20.06 -70.01
N ALA A 304 -20.12 20.44 -69.56
CA ALA A 304 -19.27 21.39 -70.26
C ALA A 304 -18.77 20.84 -71.62
N GLY A 305 -18.43 19.55 -71.67
CA GLY A 305 -18.02 18.87 -72.91
C GLY A 305 -19.15 18.80 -73.94
N LEU A 306 -20.39 18.51 -73.52
CA LEU A 306 -21.55 18.52 -74.42
C LEU A 306 -21.88 19.93 -74.93
N ALA A 307 -21.73 20.96 -74.12
CA ALA A 307 -21.95 22.35 -74.57
C ALA A 307 -20.97 22.77 -75.68
N ASP A 308 -19.69 22.39 -75.56
CA ASP A 308 -18.64 22.67 -76.56
C ASP A 308 -18.87 21.90 -77.88
N GLU A 309 -19.33 20.64 -77.78
CA GLU A 309 -19.65 19.81 -78.96
C GLU A 309 -20.91 20.29 -79.69
N THR A 310 -21.87 20.88 -78.97
CA THR A 310 -23.09 21.47 -79.56
C THR A 310 -22.81 22.78 -80.29
N ASP A 311 -21.87 23.60 -79.78
CA ASP A 311 -21.45 24.87 -80.43
C ASP A 311 -20.60 24.61 -81.69
N ALA A 312 -19.84 23.51 -81.72
CA ALA A 312 -19.10 23.05 -82.90
C ALA A 312 -20.01 22.45 -84.01
N ALA A 313 -21.23 22.04 -83.67
CA ALA A 313 -22.19 21.39 -84.57
C ALA A 313 -23.20 22.34 -85.24
N VAL A 314 -23.06 23.66 -85.10
CA VAL A 314 -23.84 24.65 -85.86
C VAL A 314 -23.10 25.00 -87.16
N PRO A 315 -23.41 24.38 -88.32
CA PRO A 315 -22.84 24.82 -89.57
C PRO A 315 -23.42 26.19 -89.93
N LEU A 316 -22.53 27.15 -90.18
CA LEU A 316 -22.84 28.41 -90.85
C LEU A 316 -23.49 28.08 -92.21
N ASN A 317 -24.80 28.31 -92.29
CA ASN A 317 -25.59 28.21 -93.51
C ASN A 317 -25.94 29.62 -94.00
#